data_AF-A0A6P2D298-F1
#
_entry.id   AF-A0A6P2D298-F1
#
_cell.length_a   1.000
_cell.length_b   1.000
_cell.length_c   1.000
_cell.angle_alpha   90.00
_cell.angle_beta   90.00
_cell.angle_gamma   90.00
#
_symmetry.space_group_name_H-M   'P 1'
#
loop_
_entity.id
_entity.type
_entity.pdbx_description
1 polymer ?
#
loop_
_entity_poly.entity_id
_entity_poly.type
_entity_poly.pdbx_seq_one_letter_code
_entity_poly.pdbx_strand_id
1 'polypeptide(L)'
;MTLVRHTVWTLLVGAGFALGSGSAKAQQPAVPTKPTGALTAIATYRDIERGGITNDQLKEARENFATLAKYCTEVVAHPMVYAAQQDFKPAPATTQHLAIDGQFGILQELSRFIREPVPGDRKVGPDQAVYIRELGAALDAEMKKLIERGTESIVQINAARVLAHVCKGGAPAHYATLTSLLANANTPTAIKYHLYHAAANLLGAYDPNWLSTRAHVGQMENPKAVYDLVKVLDDNVNNPALLFPGLPENKIEKATADQLAVIGLVRRQAIRALGQTRFALLPMPGSKTLYPVHTLARVALSDAAVVPVPGPADAGEAVIGLCNMAPVEIQKNGTMTIVKYNADAVVEAVTAGLITFAEPRASDAFDRRLPWRSYALRIAEAMRNWRPLFDVDFDPSQPNKFNAALVPPVVEELFKSVAPSVLAPMDKVDSSGKPDIGSKVDIEGLRKRLTTIRENPKRSTTLFPNIKETTIDFAPAKK
;
A
#
# COMPACT_ATOMS: atom_id res chain seq x y z
N MET A 1 -79.08 16.86 -60.46
CA MET A 1 -78.62 15.65 -59.76
C MET A 1 -78.75 15.88 -58.25
N THR A 2 -79.78 15.26 -57.67
CA THR A 2 -79.93 14.67 -56.31
C THR A 2 -78.62 14.44 -55.53
N LEU A 3 -78.46 14.60 -54.21
CA LEU A 3 -79.18 14.19 -52.97
C LEU A 3 -78.45 14.91 -51.78
N VAL A 4 -79.08 15.55 -50.78
CA VAL A 4 -79.64 15.06 -49.48
C VAL A 4 -78.91 15.63 -48.23
N ARG A 5 -79.74 16.02 -47.25
CA ARG A 5 -79.49 16.41 -45.85
C ARG A 5 -78.90 15.26 -45.01
N HIS A 6 -78.14 15.57 -43.94
CA HIS A 6 -78.52 15.29 -42.54
C HIS A 6 -77.35 15.28 -41.50
N THR A 7 -77.55 16.10 -40.46
CA THR A 7 -77.34 15.91 -39.00
C THR A 7 -76.08 15.26 -38.35
N VAL A 8 -75.48 16.05 -37.45
CA VAL A 8 -75.18 15.87 -35.99
C VAL A 8 -74.55 14.56 -35.46
N TRP A 9 -73.46 14.66 -34.67
CA TRP A 9 -73.27 14.18 -33.26
C TRP A 9 -71.77 13.98 -32.86
N THR A 10 -71.36 14.66 -31.77
CA THR A 10 -70.32 14.31 -30.74
C THR A 10 -68.90 13.86 -31.11
N LEU A 11 -67.89 14.57 -30.58
CA LEU A 11 -66.89 13.98 -29.65
C LEU A 11 -66.04 15.07 -28.95
N LEU A 12 -66.40 15.34 -27.69
CA LEU A 12 -65.50 15.73 -26.61
C LEU A 12 -64.68 14.49 -26.23
N VAL A 13 -63.35 14.60 -26.12
CA VAL A 13 -62.41 13.83 -25.26
C VAL A 13 -61.02 13.87 -25.90
N GLY A 14 -59.99 14.29 -25.16
CA GLY A 14 -58.61 13.88 -25.46
C GLY A 14 -57.50 14.92 -25.46
N ALA A 15 -57.67 16.13 -24.92
CA ALA A 15 -56.53 17.00 -24.61
C ALA A 15 -55.94 16.60 -23.24
N GLY A 16 -55.17 15.51 -23.23
CA GLY A 16 -54.41 15.06 -22.08
C GLY A 16 -53.25 16.02 -21.80
N PHE A 17 -53.51 17.08 -21.04
CA PHE A 17 -52.49 17.78 -20.28
C PHE A 17 -51.96 16.81 -19.22
N ALA A 18 -50.85 16.13 -19.54
CA ALA A 18 -50.05 15.46 -18.52
C ALA A 18 -49.42 16.55 -17.65
N LEU A 19 -50.10 16.91 -16.56
CA LEU A 19 -49.49 17.57 -15.42
C LEU A 19 -48.33 16.67 -14.98
N GLY A 20 -47.10 17.11 -15.24
CA GLY A 20 -45.90 16.43 -14.77
C GLY A 20 -46.01 16.27 -13.26
N SER A 21 -46.28 15.05 -12.81
CA SER A 21 -46.13 14.68 -11.42
C SER A 21 -44.68 14.96 -11.06
N GLY A 22 -44.45 16.00 -10.26
CA GLY A 22 -43.14 16.24 -9.68
C GLY A 22 -42.68 14.93 -9.04
N SER A 23 -41.54 14.40 -9.50
CA SER A 23 -40.98 13.17 -8.96
C SER A 23 -40.95 13.32 -7.45
N ALA A 24 -41.73 12.49 -6.75
CA ALA A 24 -41.68 12.42 -5.30
C ALA A 24 -40.20 12.31 -4.92
N LYS A 25 -39.69 13.20 -4.05
CA LYS A 25 -38.33 13.09 -3.51
C LYS A 25 -38.21 11.67 -2.99
N ALA A 26 -37.44 10.83 -3.69
CA ALA A 26 -37.21 9.46 -3.28
C ALA A 26 -36.77 9.52 -1.81
N GLN A 27 -37.55 8.88 -0.94
CA GLN A 27 -37.32 8.92 0.49
C GLN A 27 -35.89 8.41 0.71
N GLN A 28 -35.03 9.27 1.28
CA GLN A 28 -33.64 8.89 1.51
C GLN A 28 -33.63 7.59 2.32
N PRO A 29 -32.76 6.63 1.98
CA PRO A 29 -32.67 5.39 2.73
C PRO A 29 -32.42 5.69 4.21
N ALA A 30 -32.96 4.85 5.09
CA ALA A 30 -32.78 5.01 6.52
C ALA A 30 -31.29 4.85 6.87
N VAL A 31 -30.80 5.69 7.78
CA VAL A 31 -29.44 5.61 8.32
C VAL A 31 -29.23 4.22 8.94
N PRO A 32 -28.15 3.50 8.59
CA PRO A 32 -27.85 2.20 9.17
C PRO A 32 -27.79 2.27 10.69
N THR A 33 -28.49 1.37 11.37
CA THR A 33 -28.51 1.34 12.84
C THR A 33 -27.24 0.67 13.35
N LYS A 34 -26.53 1.36 14.25
CA LYS A 34 -25.30 0.85 14.86
C LYS A 34 -25.57 -0.41 15.71
N PRO A 35 -24.88 -1.54 15.44
CA PRO A 35 -25.14 -2.80 16.15
C PRO A 35 -24.44 -2.84 17.52
N THR A 36 -24.88 -2.01 18.46
CA THR A 36 -24.20 -1.78 19.76
C THR A 36 -23.93 -3.05 20.55
N GLY A 37 -24.83 -4.03 20.54
CA GLY A 37 -24.62 -5.33 21.19
C GLY A 37 -23.43 -6.10 20.59
N ALA A 38 -23.39 -6.24 19.27
CA ALA A 38 -22.28 -6.91 18.58
C ALA A 38 -20.95 -6.16 18.78
N LEU A 39 -20.96 -4.82 18.72
CA LEU A 39 -19.76 -4.02 18.97
C LEU A 39 -19.19 -4.20 20.38
N THR A 40 -20.08 -4.33 21.37
CA THR A 40 -19.68 -4.60 22.76
C THR A 40 -19.06 -5.99 22.88
N ALA A 41 -19.67 -7.01 22.29
CA ALA A 41 -19.11 -8.36 22.26
C ALA A 41 -17.74 -8.41 21.55
N ILE A 42 -17.60 -7.74 20.41
CA ILE A 42 -16.33 -7.63 19.68
C ILE A 42 -15.25 -6.96 20.51
N ALA A 43 -15.58 -5.87 21.20
CA ALA A 43 -14.66 -5.21 22.11
C ALA A 43 -14.19 -6.17 23.23
N THR A 44 -15.11 -6.98 23.77
CA THR A 44 -14.76 -8.02 24.73
C THR A 44 -13.77 -9.02 24.14
N TYR A 45 -14.04 -9.61 22.97
CA TYR A 45 -13.12 -10.56 22.32
C TYR A 45 -11.73 -9.94 22.04
N ARG A 46 -11.72 -8.68 21.60
CA ARG A 46 -10.50 -7.90 21.31
C ARG A 46 -9.64 -7.67 22.56
N ASP A 47 -10.25 -7.57 23.72
CA ASP A 47 -9.58 -7.25 24.99
C ASP A 47 -9.21 -8.49 25.81
N ILE A 48 -9.45 -9.71 25.29
CA ILE A 48 -8.99 -10.95 25.91
C ILE A 48 -7.46 -11.03 25.78
N GLU A 49 -6.73 -10.60 26.81
CA GLU A 49 -5.26 -10.60 26.77
C GLU A 49 -4.64 -12.02 26.79
N ARG A 50 -5.35 -13.03 27.31
CA ARG A 50 -4.86 -14.42 27.41
C ARG A 50 -5.94 -15.42 27.00
N GLY A 51 -5.55 -16.43 26.22
CA GLY A 51 -6.41 -17.53 25.81
C GLY A 51 -7.27 -17.27 24.56
N GLY A 52 -7.36 -16.02 24.11
CA GLY A 52 -8.03 -15.65 22.86
C GLY A 52 -9.51 -16.02 22.81
N ILE A 53 -10.05 -16.13 21.59
CA ILE A 53 -11.41 -16.64 21.35
C ILE A 53 -11.35 -18.18 21.40
N THR A 54 -12.11 -18.80 22.30
CA THR A 54 -12.18 -20.26 22.40
C THR A 54 -13.03 -20.86 21.27
N ASN A 55 -12.88 -22.18 21.04
CA ASN A 55 -13.69 -22.89 20.03
C ASN A 55 -15.20 -22.76 20.29
N ASP A 56 -15.62 -22.74 21.55
CA ASP A 56 -17.03 -22.62 21.93
C ASP A 56 -17.58 -21.21 21.65
N GLN A 57 -16.74 -20.18 21.76
CA GLN A 57 -17.09 -18.79 21.46
C GLN A 57 -16.99 -18.45 19.97
N LEU A 58 -16.28 -19.26 19.18
CA LEU A 58 -15.95 -18.94 17.79
C LEU A 58 -17.17 -18.72 16.90
N LYS A 59 -18.25 -19.49 17.13
CA LYS A 59 -19.49 -19.35 16.36
C LYS A 59 -20.14 -17.98 16.60
N GLU A 60 -20.33 -17.62 17.87
CA GLU A 60 -20.91 -16.34 18.26
C GLU A 60 -20.03 -15.17 17.81
N ALA A 61 -18.70 -15.30 17.95
CA ALA A 61 -17.75 -14.31 17.49
C ALA A 61 -17.88 -14.05 15.98
N ARG A 62 -17.99 -15.10 15.16
CA ARG A 62 -18.20 -14.98 13.71
C ARG A 62 -19.50 -14.26 13.37
N GLU A 63 -20.59 -14.57 14.07
CA GLU A 63 -21.88 -13.89 13.88
C GLU A 63 -21.80 -12.39 14.21
N ASN A 64 -21.10 -12.04 15.30
CA ASN A 64 -20.84 -10.66 15.66
C ASN A 64 -19.94 -9.94 14.64
N PHE A 65 -18.86 -10.58 14.18
CA PHE A 65 -17.97 -10.02 13.14
C PHE A 65 -18.69 -9.80 11.82
N ALA A 66 -19.53 -10.75 11.39
CA ALA A 66 -20.36 -10.60 10.20
C ALA A 66 -21.34 -9.44 10.33
N THR A 67 -21.93 -9.25 11.52
CA THR A 67 -22.82 -8.13 11.81
C THR A 67 -22.10 -6.79 11.72
N LEU A 68 -20.88 -6.67 12.27
CA LEU A 68 -20.04 -5.48 12.12
C LEU A 68 -19.68 -5.24 10.65
N ALA A 69 -19.24 -6.27 9.92
CA ALA A 69 -18.84 -6.14 8.53
C ALA A 69 -20.00 -5.66 7.65
N LYS A 70 -21.22 -6.17 7.88
CA LYS A 70 -22.43 -5.72 7.21
C LYS A 70 -22.80 -4.27 7.55
N TYR A 71 -22.71 -3.87 8.82
CA TYR A 71 -22.92 -2.48 9.21
C TYR A 71 -21.93 -1.55 8.49
N CYS A 72 -20.65 -1.91 8.41
CA CYS A 72 -19.64 -1.13 7.70
C CYS A 72 -19.97 -0.98 6.21
N THR A 73 -20.43 -2.05 5.53
CA THR A 73 -20.81 -1.95 4.12
C THR A 73 -22.06 -1.12 3.89
N GLU A 74 -23.07 -1.24 4.77
CA GLU A 74 -24.27 -0.41 4.73
C GLU A 74 -23.92 1.08 4.89
N VAL A 75 -23.01 1.42 5.82
CA VAL A 75 -22.51 2.79 5.99
C VAL A 75 -21.77 3.26 4.73
N VAL A 76 -20.80 2.48 4.24
CA VAL A 76 -19.98 2.85 3.06
C VAL A 76 -20.84 3.06 1.80
N ALA A 77 -21.87 2.25 1.62
CA ALA A 77 -22.79 2.34 0.49
C ALA A 77 -23.85 3.45 0.64
N HIS A 78 -23.99 4.04 1.83
CA HIS A 78 -25.06 4.99 2.12
C HIS A 78 -24.86 6.32 1.36
N PRO A 79 -25.88 6.84 0.64
CA PRO A 79 -25.77 8.08 -0.12
C PRO A 79 -25.27 9.29 0.67
N MET A 80 -25.63 9.41 1.95
CA MET A 80 -25.15 10.53 2.80
C MET A 80 -23.63 10.58 2.94
N VAL A 81 -22.92 9.46 2.79
CA VAL A 81 -21.44 9.42 2.90
C VAL A 81 -20.76 10.13 1.75
N TYR A 82 -21.31 10.04 0.53
CA TYR A 82 -20.69 10.60 -0.67
C TYR A 82 -21.47 11.76 -1.30
N ALA A 83 -22.78 11.88 -1.08
CA ALA A 83 -23.56 13.04 -1.50
C ALA A 83 -23.19 14.30 -0.69
N ALA A 84 -22.88 14.15 0.60
CA ALA A 84 -22.44 15.28 1.45
C ALA A 84 -21.07 15.86 1.04
N GLN A 85 -20.27 15.14 0.25
CA GLN A 85 -19.00 15.66 -0.28
C GLN A 85 -19.17 16.49 -1.55
N GLN A 86 -20.30 16.36 -2.26
CA GLN A 86 -20.57 17.12 -3.49
C GLN A 86 -21.23 18.47 -3.21
N ASP A 87 -22.06 18.55 -2.17
CA ASP A 87 -22.69 19.79 -1.72
C ASP A 87 -21.92 20.39 -0.54
N PHE A 88 -21.08 21.40 -0.80
CA PHE A 88 -20.32 22.15 0.22
C PHE A 88 -21.25 23.04 1.08
N LYS A 89 -22.24 22.43 1.74
CA LYS A 89 -23.08 23.09 2.73
C LYS A 89 -22.66 22.59 4.11
N PRO A 90 -22.14 23.44 5.00
CA PRO A 90 -21.89 23.05 6.37
C PRO A 90 -23.23 22.65 6.98
N ALA A 91 -23.39 21.35 7.21
CA ALA A 91 -24.57 20.83 7.85
C ALA A 91 -24.58 21.25 9.34
N PRO A 92 -25.77 21.45 9.93
CA PRO A 92 -25.89 21.76 11.35
C PRO A 92 -25.27 20.64 12.21
N ALA A 93 -24.62 21.03 13.31
CA ALA A 93 -23.84 20.16 14.21
C ALA A 93 -24.61 18.99 14.87
N THR A 94 -25.90 18.83 14.57
CA THR A 94 -26.82 17.86 15.18
C THR A 94 -27.13 16.66 14.29
N THR A 95 -26.71 16.64 13.02
CA THR A 95 -26.89 15.46 12.15
C THR A 95 -25.83 14.40 12.46
N GLN A 96 -26.25 13.14 12.64
CA GLN A 96 -25.32 12.00 12.62
C GLN A 96 -24.62 11.98 11.24
N HIS A 97 -23.40 12.51 11.20
CA HIS A 97 -22.61 12.54 9.98
C HIS A 97 -22.00 11.16 9.75
N LEU A 98 -22.58 10.39 8.82
CA LEU A 98 -21.90 9.25 8.23
C LEU A 98 -20.77 9.78 7.35
N ALA A 99 -19.53 9.45 7.69
CA ALA A 99 -18.35 9.82 6.93
C ALA A 99 -17.39 8.64 6.84
N ILE A 100 -16.56 8.63 5.79
CA ILE A 100 -15.43 7.68 5.73
C ILE A 100 -14.34 8.11 6.71
N ASP A 101 -13.93 9.38 6.63
CA ASP A 101 -12.86 9.97 7.42
C ASP A 101 -13.38 10.84 8.59
N GLY A 102 -12.44 11.37 9.36
CA GLY A 102 -12.71 12.29 10.46
C GLY A 102 -12.93 11.58 11.80
N GLN A 103 -13.08 12.38 12.86
CA GLN A 103 -13.16 11.89 14.24
C GLN A 103 -14.33 10.90 14.48
N PHE A 104 -15.38 11.02 13.69
CA PHE A 104 -16.58 10.18 13.76
C PHE A 104 -16.78 9.29 12.52
N GLY A 105 -15.77 9.22 11.64
CA GLY A 105 -15.83 8.41 10.42
C GLY A 105 -15.66 6.92 10.68
N ILE A 106 -16.13 6.10 9.73
CA ILE A 106 -16.10 4.63 9.86
C ILE A 106 -14.67 4.08 10.01
N LEU A 107 -13.67 4.75 9.43
CA LEU A 107 -12.27 4.34 9.58
C LEU A 107 -11.78 4.50 11.03
N GLN A 108 -12.16 5.59 11.71
CA GLN A 108 -11.81 5.81 13.11
C GLN A 108 -12.56 4.85 14.05
N GLU A 109 -13.80 4.50 13.71
CA GLU A 109 -14.55 3.46 14.40
C GLU A 109 -13.89 2.09 14.25
N LEU A 110 -13.55 1.70 13.02
CA LEU A 110 -12.85 0.44 12.74
C LEU A 110 -11.48 0.37 13.40
N SER A 111 -10.76 1.49 13.51
CA SER A 111 -9.46 1.56 14.20
C SER A 111 -9.52 1.04 15.64
N ARG A 112 -10.70 1.09 16.28
CA ARG A 112 -10.89 0.55 17.64
C ARG A 112 -10.86 -0.97 17.65
N PHE A 113 -11.24 -1.63 16.57
CA PHE A 113 -11.39 -3.08 16.49
C PHE A 113 -10.22 -3.77 15.78
N ILE A 114 -9.51 -3.06 14.89
CA ILE A 114 -8.33 -3.59 14.22
C ILE A 114 -7.15 -3.64 15.20
N ARG A 115 -6.57 -4.84 15.36
CA ARG A 115 -5.34 -5.07 16.14
C ARG A 115 -4.18 -5.24 15.17
N GLU A 116 -3.24 -4.32 15.21
CA GLU A 116 -2.04 -4.38 14.37
C GLU A 116 -0.97 -5.23 15.08
N PRO A 117 -0.50 -6.34 14.48
CA PRO A 117 0.59 -7.14 15.05
C PRO A 117 1.91 -6.38 14.89
N VAL A 118 2.29 -5.64 15.94
CA VAL A 118 3.54 -4.87 16.00
C VAL A 118 4.53 -5.56 16.95
N PRO A 119 5.77 -5.81 16.53
CA PRO A 119 6.79 -6.37 17.41
C PRO A 119 6.98 -5.54 18.69
N GLY A 120 7.04 -6.22 19.83
CA GLY A 120 7.15 -5.58 21.15
C GLY A 120 5.81 -5.17 21.77
N ASP A 121 4.71 -5.18 21.02
CA ASP A 121 3.38 -5.06 21.62
C ASP A 121 2.98 -6.37 22.29
N ARG A 122 2.80 -6.33 23.62
CA ARG A 122 2.40 -7.50 24.41
C ARG A 122 0.93 -7.86 24.23
N LYS A 123 0.13 -6.98 23.62
CA LYS A 123 -1.33 -7.17 23.45
C LYS A 123 -1.69 -8.01 22.24
N VAL A 124 -0.79 -8.13 21.27
CA VAL A 124 -1.04 -8.89 20.03
C VAL A 124 -0.03 -10.00 19.93
N GLY A 125 -0.50 -11.24 20.01
CA GLY A 125 0.30 -12.46 19.92
C GLY A 125 -0.55 -13.65 19.43
N PRO A 126 -0.09 -14.90 19.62
CA PRO A 126 -0.76 -16.09 19.10
C PRO A 126 -2.24 -16.18 19.53
N ASP A 127 -2.55 -15.80 20.76
CA ASP A 127 -3.91 -15.82 21.31
C ASP A 127 -4.87 -14.88 20.56
N GLN A 128 -4.36 -13.79 19.97
CA GLN A 128 -5.13 -12.83 19.20
C GLN A 128 -5.20 -13.18 17.70
N ALA A 129 -4.46 -14.20 17.24
CA ALA A 129 -4.43 -14.59 15.84
C ALA A 129 -5.83 -15.02 15.33
N VAL A 130 -6.62 -15.70 16.16
CA VAL A 130 -8.00 -16.09 15.82
C VAL A 130 -8.89 -14.87 15.66
N TYR A 131 -8.85 -13.91 16.60
CA TYR A 131 -9.61 -12.67 16.50
C TYR A 131 -9.29 -11.91 15.20
N ILE A 132 -8.00 -11.71 14.91
CA ILE A 132 -7.53 -11.02 13.70
C ILE A 132 -8.02 -11.74 12.43
N ARG A 133 -7.82 -13.08 12.37
CA ARG A 133 -8.19 -13.89 11.22
C ARG A 133 -9.68 -13.81 10.91
N GLU A 134 -10.52 -13.99 11.93
CA GLU A 134 -11.96 -14.12 11.75
C GLU A 134 -12.63 -12.75 11.50
N LEU A 135 -12.21 -11.70 12.23
CA LEU A 135 -12.70 -10.34 11.97
C LEU A 135 -12.29 -9.86 10.58
N GLY A 136 -11.02 -10.04 10.20
CA GLY A 136 -10.53 -9.63 8.90
C GLY A 136 -11.18 -10.41 7.75
N ALA A 137 -11.47 -11.71 7.92
CA ALA A 137 -12.21 -12.50 6.94
C ALA A 137 -13.65 -12.00 6.73
N ALA A 138 -14.36 -11.64 7.80
CA ALA A 138 -15.70 -11.08 7.71
C ALA A 138 -15.70 -9.73 6.97
N LEU A 139 -14.76 -8.84 7.32
CA LEU A 139 -14.60 -7.54 6.67
C LEU A 139 -14.17 -7.66 5.21
N ASP A 140 -13.24 -8.58 4.89
CA ASP A 140 -12.79 -8.84 3.51
C ASP A 140 -13.96 -9.28 2.62
N ALA A 141 -14.75 -10.26 3.09
CA ALA A 141 -15.85 -10.81 2.33
C ALA A 141 -16.90 -9.77 1.95
N GLU A 142 -17.21 -8.84 2.86
CA GLU A 142 -18.19 -7.78 2.62
C GLU A 142 -17.60 -6.63 1.77
N MET A 143 -16.36 -6.19 2.04
CA MET A 143 -15.72 -5.13 1.25
C MET A 143 -15.45 -5.57 -0.19
N LYS A 144 -15.05 -6.83 -0.40
CA LYS A 144 -14.86 -7.38 -1.75
C LYS A 144 -16.13 -7.26 -2.59
N LYS A 145 -17.29 -7.61 -2.03
CA LYS A 145 -18.59 -7.49 -2.73
C LYS A 145 -18.85 -6.05 -3.16
N LEU A 146 -18.61 -5.07 -2.29
CA LEU A 146 -18.79 -3.66 -2.63
C LEU A 146 -17.81 -3.17 -3.70
N ILE A 147 -16.55 -3.61 -3.65
CA ILE A 147 -15.53 -3.24 -4.66
C ILE A 147 -15.92 -3.79 -6.04
N GLU A 148 -16.37 -5.05 -6.11
CA GLU A 148 -16.68 -5.72 -7.37
C GLU A 148 -18.06 -5.36 -7.93
N ARG A 149 -19.05 -5.08 -7.07
CA ARG A 149 -20.47 -4.97 -7.45
C ARG A 149 -21.15 -3.67 -7.01
N GLY A 150 -20.42 -2.76 -6.39
CA GLY A 150 -20.96 -1.44 -6.01
C GLY A 150 -21.47 -0.70 -7.24
N THR A 151 -22.67 -0.09 -7.14
CA THR A 151 -23.31 0.62 -8.25
C THR A 151 -22.62 1.93 -8.57
N GLU A 152 -22.10 2.61 -7.55
CA GLU A 152 -21.41 3.90 -7.65
C GLU A 152 -19.90 3.71 -7.52
N SER A 153 -19.12 4.38 -8.38
CA SER A 153 -17.66 4.30 -8.37
C SER A 153 -17.06 4.76 -7.03
N ILE A 154 -17.66 5.79 -6.40
CA ILE A 154 -17.22 6.29 -5.11
C ILE A 154 -17.45 5.28 -3.98
N VAL A 155 -18.51 4.45 -4.05
CA VAL A 155 -18.75 3.37 -3.09
C VAL A 155 -17.66 2.31 -3.22
N GLN A 156 -17.28 1.94 -4.44
CA GLN A 156 -16.19 0.99 -4.70
C GLN A 156 -14.84 1.52 -4.19
N ILE A 157 -14.54 2.80 -4.44
CA ILE A 157 -13.34 3.48 -3.94
C ILE A 157 -13.33 3.50 -2.40
N ASN A 158 -14.43 3.89 -1.77
CA ASN A 158 -14.53 3.94 -0.32
C ASN A 158 -14.43 2.55 0.32
N ALA A 159 -14.99 1.52 -0.29
CA ALA A 159 -14.80 0.14 0.14
C ALA A 159 -13.34 -0.30 0.04
N ALA A 160 -12.62 0.08 -1.02
CA ALA A 160 -11.18 -0.16 -1.14
C ALA A 160 -10.35 0.60 -0.08
N ARG A 161 -10.77 1.82 0.31
CA ARG A 161 -10.16 2.58 1.40
C ARG A 161 -10.36 1.91 2.76
N VAL A 162 -11.57 1.40 3.02
CA VAL A 162 -11.87 0.63 4.23
C VAL A 162 -11.07 -0.66 4.25
N LEU A 163 -11.04 -1.41 3.14
CA LEU A 163 -10.21 -2.62 3.03
C LEU A 163 -8.75 -2.32 3.31
N ALA A 164 -8.20 -1.22 2.76
CA ALA A 164 -6.83 -0.82 3.05
C ALA A 164 -6.57 -0.58 4.54
N HIS A 165 -7.52 0.01 5.26
CA HIS A 165 -7.42 0.20 6.69
C HIS A 165 -7.48 -1.13 7.47
N VAL A 166 -8.38 -2.04 7.07
CA VAL A 166 -8.54 -3.35 7.72
C VAL A 166 -7.32 -4.24 7.52
N CYS A 167 -6.66 -4.17 6.34
CA CYS A 167 -5.46 -4.97 6.05
C CYS A 167 -4.29 -4.72 7.01
N LYS A 168 -4.28 -3.62 7.78
CA LYS A 168 -3.28 -3.40 8.83
C LYS A 168 -3.32 -4.47 9.93
N GLY A 169 -4.47 -5.09 10.16
CA GLY A 169 -4.59 -6.19 11.11
C GLY A 169 -3.87 -7.46 10.64
N GLY A 170 -3.60 -7.58 9.33
CA GLY A 170 -2.89 -8.73 8.79
C GLY A 170 -3.70 -10.01 8.66
N ALA A 171 -5.01 -9.96 8.39
CA ALA A 171 -5.76 -11.22 8.22
C ALA A 171 -5.40 -11.94 6.91
N PRO A 172 -5.09 -13.26 6.92
CA PRO A 172 -4.71 -14.01 5.71
C PRO A 172 -5.75 -14.02 4.58
N ALA A 173 -7.03 -13.84 4.90
CA ALA A 173 -8.10 -13.80 3.91
C ALA A 173 -7.88 -12.71 2.83
N HIS A 174 -7.22 -11.60 3.21
CA HIS A 174 -6.97 -10.48 2.32
C HIS A 174 -6.07 -10.81 1.13
N TYR A 175 -5.16 -11.79 1.24
CA TYR A 175 -4.23 -12.09 0.14
C TYR A 175 -4.96 -12.48 -1.15
N ALA A 176 -5.96 -13.36 -1.06
CA ALA A 176 -6.69 -13.83 -2.24
C ALA A 176 -7.43 -12.67 -2.92
N THR A 177 -8.11 -11.84 -2.13
CA THR A 177 -8.86 -10.67 -2.61
C THR A 177 -7.93 -9.67 -3.28
N LEU A 178 -6.86 -9.23 -2.60
CA LEU A 178 -5.91 -8.27 -3.15
C LEU A 178 -5.20 -8.78 -4.39
N THR A 179 -4.75 -10.04 -4.38
CA THR A 179 -4.09 -10.66 -5.54
C THR A 179 -5.01 -10.65 -6.75
N SER A 180 -6.27 -11.09 -6.58
CA SER A 180 -7.24 -11.15 -7.68
C SER A 180 -7.57 -9.77 -8.26
N LEU A 181 -7.80 -8.76 -7.40
CA LEU A 181 -8.18 -7.42 -7.83
C LEU A 181 -7.01 -6.65 -8.46
N LEU A 182 -5.79 -6.82 -7.94
CA LEU A 182 -4.60 -6.15 -8.49
C LEU A 182 -4.11 -6.80 -9.80
N ALA A 183 -4.25 -8.12 -9.93
CA ALA A 183 -3.93 -8.85 -11.17
C ALA A 183 -4.91 -8.53 -12.31
N ASN A 184 -6.17 -8.21 -11.97
CA ASN A 184 -7.16 -7.86 -12.97
C ASN A 184 -6.83 -6.50 -13.62
N ALA A 185 -6.53 -6.51 -14.92
CA ALA A 185 -6.24 -5.30 -15.69
C ALA A 185 -7.44 -4.34 -15.79
N ASN A 186 -8.67 -4.85 -15.61
CA ASN A 186 -9.89 -4.06 -15.70
C ASN A 186 -10.29 -3.39 -14.39
N THR A 187 -9.61 -3.68 -13.28
CA THR A 187 -9.88 -3.00 -12.01
C THR A 187 -9.56 -1.50 -12.18
N PRO A 188 -10.52 -0.59 -11.92
CA PRO A 188 -10.33 0.84 -12.07
C PRO A 188 -9.07 1.36 -11.35
N THR A 189 -8.33 2.28 -11.99
CA THR A 189 -7.08 2.83 -11.45
C THR A 189 -7.24 3.45 -10.05
N ALA A 190 -8.34 4.17 -9.81
CA ALA A 190 -8.63 4.78 -8.50
C ALA A 190 -8.81 3.72 -7.39
N ILE A 191 -9.38 2.55 -7.74
CA ILE A 191 -9.49 1.42 -6.82
C ILE A 191 -8.12 0.79 -6.60
N LYS A 192 -7.34 0.54 -7.67
CA LYS A 192 -5.98 0.00 -7.55
C LYS A 192 -5.09 0.83 -6.64
N TYR A 193 -5.17 2.16 -6.74
CA TYR A 193 -4.45 3.08 -5.86
C TYR A 193 -4.63 2.70 -4.38
N HIS A 194 -5.87 2.50 -3.93
CA HIS A 194 -6.15 2.10 -2.55
C HIS A 194 -5.86 0.62 -2.25
N LEU A 195 -6.00 -0.27 -3.23
CA LEU A 195 -5.59 -1.67 -3.07
C LEU A 195 -4.07 -1.82 -2.87
N TYR A 196 -3.24 -0.95 -3.45
CA TYR A 196 -1.81 -0.94 -3.12
C TYR A 196 -1.54 -0.50 -1.69
N HIS A 197 -2.30 0.46 -1.15
CA HIS A 197 -2.24 0.77 0.28
C HIS A 197 -2.65 -0.44 1.14
N ALA A 198 -3.66 -1.20 0.72
CA ALA A 198 -4.07 -2.43 1.38
C ALA A 198 -2.96 -3.50 1.34
N ALA A 199 -2.34 -3.71 0.18
CA ALA A 199 -1.24 -4.66 0.02
C ALA A 199 0.00 -4.26 0.84
N ALA A 200 0.33 -2.96 0.88
CA ALA A 200 1.39 -2.44 1.73
C ALA A 200 1.11 -2.72 3.21
N ASN A 201 -0.11 -2.46 3.69
CA ASN A 201 -0.48 -2.71 5.07
C ASN A 201 -0.47 -4.22 5.41
N LEU A 202 -0.93 -5.07 4.49
CA LEU A 202 -0.93 -6.53 4.68
C LEU A 202 0.49 -7.10 4.73
N LEU A 203 1.35 -6.73 3.79
CA LEU A 203 2.76 -7.15 3.77
C LEU A 203 3.53 -6.55 4.97
N GLY A 204 3.15 -5.34 5.40
CA GLY A 204 3.69 -4.67 6.57
C GLY A 204 3.23 -5.25 7.92
N ALA A 205 2.19 -6.09 7.96
CA ALA A 205 1.72 -6.76 9.16
C ALA A 205 2.58 -7.99 9.50
N TYR A 206 2.96 -8.13 10.78
CA TYR A 206 3.72 -9.30 11.23
C TYR A 206 2.79 -10.48 11.45
N ASP A 207 3.33 -11.69 11.37
CA ASP A 207 2.59 -12.86 11.79
C ASP A 207 2.45 -12.87 13.33
N PRO A 208 1.23 -12.84 13.90
CA PRO A 208 1.03 -12.87 15.34
C PRO A 208 1.52 -14.18 15.99
N ASN A 209 1.62 -15.27 15.22
CA ASN A 209 2.17 -16.53 15.69
C ASN A 209 3.71 -16.55 15.69
N TRP A 210 4.34 -15.65 14.92
CA TRP A 210 5.79 -15.66 14.65
C TRP A 210 6.41 -14.24 14.65
N LEU A 211 6.09 -13.43 15.66
CA LEU A 211 6.52 -12.02 15.72
C LEU A 211 8.04 -11.83 15.64
N SER A 212 8.82 -12.77 16.17
CA SER A 212 10.29 -12.72 16.15
C SER A 212 10.88 -13.02 14.77
N THR A 213 10.18 -13.77 13.91
CA THR A 213 10.72 -14.21 12.62
C THR A 213 10.46 -13.21 11.49
N ARG A 214 9.89 -12.04 11.78
CA ARG A 214 9.56 -11.04 10.76
C ARG A 214 8.70 -11.57 9.60
N ALA A 215 8.12 -12.77 9.73
CA ALA A 215 7.35 -13.38 8.66
C ALA A 215 6.15 -12.49 8.32
N HIS A 216 5.81 -12.44 7.04
CA HIS A 216 4.52 -11.91 6.63
C HIS A 216 3.44 -12.78 7.26
N VAL A 217 2.32 -12.17 7.63
CA VAL A 217 1.21 -12.91 8.21
C VAL A 217 0.74 -14.01 7.27
N GLY A 218 0.57 -15.23 7.80
CA GLY A 218 0.16 -16.40 7.02
C GLY A 218 1.26 -16.98 6.11
N GLN A 219 2.48 -16.44 6.14
CA GLN A 219 3.58 -16.90 5.27
C GLN A 219 4.01 -18.33 5.62
N MET A 220 3.96 -18.70 6.90
CA MET A 220 4.36 -20.04 7.35
C MET A 220 3.34 -21.10 6.95
N GLU A 221 2.05 -20.76 7.02
CA GLU A 221 0.93 -21.65 6.72
C GLU A 221 0.65 -21.72 5.21
N ASN A 222 0.75 -20.59 4.52
CA ASN A 222 0.47 -20.47 3.09
C ASN A 222 1.46 -19.51 2.39
N PRO A 223 2.72 -19.93 2.19
CA PRO A 223 3.73 -19.09 1.54
C PRO A 223 3.33 -18.70 0.11
N LYS A 224 2.47 -19.49 -0.55
CA LYS A 224 1.99 -19.22 -1.90
C LYS A 224 1.15 -17.95 -1.96
N ALA A 225 0.33 -17.68 -0.95
CA ALA A 225 -0.48 -16.46 -0.90
C ALA A 225 0.38 -15.18 -0.87
N VAL A 226 1.48 -15.19 -0.11
CA VAL A 226 2.44 -14.09 -0.07
C VAL A 226 3.16 -13.96 -1.41
N TYR A 227 3.65 -15.08 -1.94
CA TYR A 227 4.35 -15.14 -3.22
C TYR A 227 3.48 -14.58 -4.36
N ASP A 228 2.22 -15.00 -4.46
CA ASP A 228 1.31 -14.57 -5.53
C ASP A 228 1.04 -13.06 -5.46
N LEU A 229 0.82 -12.51 -4.25
CA LEU A 229 0.63 -11.08 -4.09
C LEU A 229 1.88 -10.29 -4.49
N VAL A 230 3.06 -10.72 -4.03
CA VAL A 230 4.33 -10.06 -4.36
C VAL A 230 4.62 -10.15 -5.85
N LYS A 231 4.32 -11.29 -6.49
CA LYS A 231 4.40 -11.43 -7.95
C LYS A 231 3.51 -10.41 -8.66
N VAL A 232 2.27 -10.26 -8.24
CA VAL A 232 1.35 -9.29 -8.85
C VAL A 232 1.87 -7.86 -8.66
N LEU A 233 2.41 -7.52 -7.50
CA LEU A 233 3.03 -6.20 -7.28
C LEU A 233 4.23 -5.97 -8.20
N ASP A 234 5.10 -6.96 -8.32
CA ASP A 234 6.25 -6.94 -9.22
C ASP A 234 5.83 -6.73 -10.69
N ASP A 235 4.84 -7.51 -11.14
CA ASP A 235 4.27 -7.40 -12.48
C ASP A 235 3.64 -6.01 -12.70
N ASN A 236 2.96 -5.43 -11.70
CA ASN A 236 2.37 -4.09 -11.79
C ASN A 236 3.41 -2.96 -11.81
N VAL A 237 4.57 -3.14 -11.17
CA VAL A 237 5.68 -2.16 -11.27
C VAL A 237 6.34 -2.23 -12.64
N ASN A 238 6.55 -3.43 -13.16
CA ASN A 238 7.25 -3.66 -14.43
C ASN A 238 6.36 -3.53 -15.68
N ASN A 239 5.04 -3.66 -15.55
CA ASN A 239 4.09 -3.61 -16.66
C ASN A 239 3.02 -2.51 -16.46
N PRO A 240 3.20 -1.32 -17.07
CA PRO A 240 2.28 -0.20 -16.89
C PRO A 240 0.89 -0.45 -17.48
N ALA A 241 0.73 -1.41 -18.41
CA ALA A 241 -0.58 -1.77 -18.96
C ALA A 241 -1.52 -2.37 -17.90
N LEU A 242 -0.97 -2.90 -16.81
CA LEU A 242 -1.78 -3.37 -15.69
C LEU A 242 -2.29 -2.22 -14.82
N LEU A 243 -1.68 -1.03 -14.85
CA LEU A 243 -1.98 0.06 -13.92
C LEU A 243 -3.14 0.96 -14.37
N PHE A 244 -3.41 1.00 -15.68
CA PHE A 244 -4.37 1.93 -16.28
C PHE A 244 -5.26 1.22 -17.31
N PRO A 245 -6.48 0.78 -16.94
CA PRO A 245 -7.47 0.34 -17.92
C PRO A 245 -7.80 1.48 -18.88
N GLY A 246 -7.73 1.23 -20.18
CA GLY A 246 -8.05 2.22 -21.21
C GLY A 246 -6.83 2.89 -21.86
N LEU A 247 -5.64 2.30 -21.75
CA LEU A 247 -4.54 2.66 -22.64
C LEU A 247 -4.93 2.42 -24.11
N PRO A 248 -4.64 3.34 -25.04
CA PRO A 248 -4.92 3.13 -26.45
C PRO A 248 -4.19 1.88 -26.96
N GLU A 249 -4.94 0.92 -27.51
CA GLU A 249 -4.44 -0.40 -27.94
C GLU A 249 -3.69 -1.20 -26.85
N ASN A 250 -3.91 -0.87 -25.57
CA ASN A 250 -3.15 -1.41 -24.43
C ASN A 250 -1.63 -1.19 -24.54
N LYS A 251 -1.20 -0.11 -25.21
CA LYS A 251 0.21 0.23 -25.45
C LYS A 251 0.60 1.51 -24.72
N ILE A 252 1.67 1.44 -23.95
CA ILE A 252 2.16 2.56 -23.15
C ILE A 252 2.74 3.69 -24.02
N GLU A 253 3.26 3.35 -25.19
CA GLU A 253 3.84 4.30 -26.15
C GLU A 253 2.78 5.23 -26.76
N LYS A 254 1.50 4.87 -26.61
CA LYS A 254 0.35 5.66 -27.07
C LYS A 254 -0.32 6.44 -25.94
N ALA A 255 0.19 6.34 -24.71
CA ALA A 255 -0.35 7.07 -23.58
C ALA A 255 -0.11 8.58 -23.72
N THR A 256 -1.12 9.37 -23.38
CA THR A 256 -1.00 10.83 -23.23
C THR A 256 -0.14 11.20 -22.03
N ALA A 257 0.34 12.43 -21.96
CA ALA A 257 1.12 12.92 -20.81
C ALA A 257 0.34 12.78 -19.48
N ASP A 258 -0.96 13.06 -19.48
CA ASP A 258 -1.81 12.93 -18.30
C ASP A 258 -1.96 11.46 -17.87
N GLN A 259 -2.13 10.54 -18.83
CA GLN A 259 -2.17 9.11 -18.54
C GLN A 259 -0.84 8.61 -17.96
N LEU A 260 0.29 9.05 -18.53
CA LEU A 260 1.62 8.71 -17.99
C LEU A 260 1.81 9.25 -16.56
N ALA A 261 1.32 10.46 -16.27
CA ALA A 261 1.37 11.02 -14.92
C ALA A 261 0.54 10.20 -13.93
N VAL A 262 -0.66 9.76 -14.31
CA VAL A 262 -1.51 8.89 -13.48
C VAL A 262 -0.86 7.51 -13.27
N ILE A 263 -0.28 6.92 -14.32
CA ILE A 263 0.46 5.65 -14.24
C ILE A 263 1.63 5.79 -13.27
N GLY A 264 2.42 6.86 -13.37
CA GLY A 264 3.52 7.12 -12.44
C GLY A 264 3.03 7.26 -10.99
N LEU A 265 1.93 7.98 -10.76
CA LEU A 265 1.33 8.12 -9.43
C LEU A 265 0.92 6.78 -8.82
N VAL A 266 0.27 5.92 -9.61
CA VAL A 266 -0.28 4.64 -9.16
C VAL A 266 0.84 3.61 -8.98
N ARG A 267 1.81 3.59 -9.91
CA ARG A 267 3.01 2.76 -9.79
C ARG A 267 3.77 3.05 -8.52
N ARG A 268 3.88 4.32 -8.10
CA ARG A 268 4.52 4.67 -6.83
C ARG A 268 3.91 3.94 -5.64
N GLN A 269 2.59 3.77 -5.62
CA GLN A 269 1.94 3.00 -4.55
C GLN A 269 2.26 1.50 -4.67
N ALA A 270 2.35 0.96 -5.89
CA ALA A 270 2.81 -0.42 -6.11
C ALA A 270 4.26 -0.63 -5.64
N ILE A 271 5.17 0.32 -5.93
CA ILE A 271 6.56 0.35 -5.45
C ILE A 271 6.58 0.37 -3.93
N ARG A 272 5.77 1.26 -3.31
CA ARG A 272 5.65 1.35 -1.85
C ARG A 272 5.17 0.04 -1.22
N ALA A 273 4.19 -0.62 -1.84
CA ALA A 273 3.67 -1.92 -1.39
C ALA A 273 4.72 -3.03 -1.55
N LEU A 274 5.42 -3.09 -2.69
CA LEU A 274 6.52 -4.03 -2.92
C LEU A 274 7.67 -3.81 -1.92
N GLY A 275 7.93 -2.55 -1.56
CA GLY A 275 8.89 -2.16 -0.51
C GLY A 275 8.50 -2.55 0.92
N GLN A 276 7.28 -3.08 1.14
CA GLN A 276 6.90 -3.72 2.40
C GLN A 276 7.24 -5.22 2.43
N THR A 277 7.65 -5.82 1.31
CA THR A 277 8.20 -7.17 1.32
C THR A 277 9.50 -7.18 2.13
N ARG A 278 9.56 -8.01 3.18
CA ARG A 278 10.64 -7.97 4.17
C ARG A 278 11.88 -8.76 3.77
N PHE A 279 11.79 -9.57 2.72
CA PHE A 279 12.85 -10.46 2.27
C PHE A 279 13.28 -10.08 0.86
N ALA A 280 14.59 -10.09 0.63
CA ALA A 280 15.17 -9.73 -0.66
C ALA A 280 14.82 -10.74 -1.77
N LEU A 281 14.51 -11.99 -1.41
CA LEU A 281 13.97 -12.99 -2.32
C LEU A 281 12.82 -13.77 -1.66
N LEU A 282 11.96 -14.35 -2.50
CA LEU A 282 10.88 -15.23 -2.09
C LEU A 282 10.93 -16.51 -2.93
N PRO A 283 11.47 -17.62 -2.38
CA PRO A 283 11.45 -18.91 -3.05
C PRO A 283 10.08 -19.55 -2.93
N MET A 284 9.70 -20.32 -3.96
CA MET A 284 8.45 -21.07 -3.97
C MET A 284 8.68 -22.42 -4.64
N PRO A 285 8.48 -23.55 -3.95
CA PRO A 285 8.64 -24.87 -4.54
C PRO A 285 7.83 -25.02 -5.84
N GLY A 286 8.49 -25.47 -6.91
CA GLY A 286 7.85 -25.65 -8.22
C GLY A 286 7.56 -24.36 -8.98
N SER A 287 7.99 -23.20 -8.49
CA SER A 287 7.87 -21.91 -9.16
C SER A 287 9.22 -21.19 -9.21
N LYS A 288 9.32 -20.17 -10.07
CA LYS A 288 10.52 -19.33 -10.17
C LYS A 288 10.66 -18.46 -8.91
N THR A 289 11.85 -18.37 -8.33
CA THR A 289 12.13 -17.45 -7.21
C THR A 289 11.86 -16.00 -7.62
N LEU A 290 11.16 -15.25 -6.78
CA LEU A 290 10.96 -13.81 -6.99
C LEU A 290 12.08 -13.02 -6.32
N TYR A 291 12.49 -11.93 -6.97
CA TYR A 291 13.52 -11.01 -6.48
C TYR A 291 12.95 -9.60 -6.41
N PRO A 292 12.05 -9.30 -5.45
CA PRO A 292 11.45 -7.96 -5.33
C PRO A 292 12.53 -6.87 -5.16
N VAL A 293 13.66 -7.21 -4.52
CA VAL A 293 14.84 -6.35 -4.43
C VAL A 293 15.40 -5.91 -5.78
N HIS A 294 15.32 -6.77 -6.81
CA HIS A 294 15.80 -6.47 -8.16
C HIS A 294 14.93 -5.42 -8.84
N THR A 295 13.61 -5.58 -8.78
CA THR A 295 12.66 -4.59 -9.30
C THR A 295 12.82 -3.25 -8.59
N LEU A 296 12.94 -3.24 -7.26
CA LEU A 296 13.21 -1.99 -6.53
C LEU A 296 14.56 -1.38 -6.88
N ALA A 297 15.60 -2.18 -7.10
CA ALA A 297 16.90 -1.67 -7.51
C ALA A 297 16.85 -1.02 -8.91
N ARG A 298 16.13 -1.61 -9.86
CA ARG A 298 15.88 -1.00 -11.18
C ARG A 298 15.12 0.32 -11.08
N VAL A 299 14.12 0.39 -10.21
CA VAL A 299 13.39 1.64 -9.93
C VAL A 299 14.32 2.69 -9.32
N ALA A 300 15.14 2.33 -8.33
CA ALA A 300 16.11 3.24 -7.71
C ALA A 300 17.14 3.77 -8.73
N LEU A 301 17.57 2.92 -9.66
CA LEU A 301 18.46 3.30 -10.75
C LEU A 301 17.81 4.13 -11.85
N SER A 302 16.50 4.38 -11.77
CA SER A 302 15.73 5.07 -12.81
C SER A 302 15.86 4.38 -14.18
N ASP A 303 15.80 3.05 -14.18
CA ASP A 303 15.91 2.23 -15.39
C ASP A 303 14.85 2.65 -16.43
N ALA A 304 15.30 3.01 -17.63
CA ALA A 304 14.45 3.45 -18.73
C ALA A 304 13.51 2.36 -19.27
N ALA A 305 13.82 1.08 -19.01
CA ALA A 305 12.94 -0.03 -19.36
C ALA A 305 11.71 -0.12 -18.44
N VAL A 306 11.70 0.56 -17.30
CA VAL A 306 10.50 0.75 -16.48
C VAL A 306 9.78 1.98 -16.99
N VAL A 307 8.64 1.82 -17.67
CA VAL A 307 7.94 2.92 -18.36
C VAL A 307 6.68 3.34 -17.57
N PRO A 308 6.41 4.64 -17.37
CA PRO A 308 7.30 5.80 -17.61
C PRO A 308 8.57 5.73 -16.76
N VAL A 309 9.68 6.34 -17.20
CA VAL A 309 10.95 6.28 -16.44
C VAL A 309 10.72 6.68 -14.96
N PRO A 310 11.23 5.91 -13.97
CA PRO A 310 11.04 6.24 -12.56
C PRO A 310 11.55 7.65 -12.22
N GLY A 311 10.71 8.43 -11.55
CA GLY A 311 11.05 9.78 -11.10
C GLY A 311 11.64 9.83 -9.68
N PRO A 312 11.96 11.03 -9.16
CA PRO A 312 12.54 11.22 -7.82
C PRO A 312 11.76 10.56 -6.69
N ALA A 313 10.43 10.60 -6.74
CA ALA A 313 9.57 10.00 -5.73
C ALA A 313 9.56 8.46 -5.78
N ASP A 314 9.61 7.90 -6.99
CA ASP A 314 9.67 6.45 -7.20
C ASP A 314 11.00 5.91 -6.68
N ALA A 315 12.10 6.62 -6.96
CA ALA A 315 13.42 6.33 -6.42
C ALA A 315 13.46 6.41 -4.89
N GLY A 316 12.82 7.42 -4.28
CA GLY A 316 12.72 7.55 -2.83
C GLY A 316 11.97 6.39 -2.16
N GLU A 317 10.82 5.97 -2.71
CA GLU A 317 10.09 4.79 -2.21
C GLU A 317 10.88 3.49 -2.43
N ALA A 318 11.57 3.35 -3.55
CA ALA A 318 12.41 2.19 -3.83
C ALA A 318 13.60 2.09 -2.85
N VAL A 319 14.27 3.20 -2.55
CA VAL A 319 15.34 3.25 -1.53
C VAL A 319 14.83 2.81 -0.16
N ILE A 320 13.65 3.30 0.26
CA ILE A 320 13.01 2.86 1.51
C ILE A 320 12.79 1.35 1.48
N GLY A 321 12.21 0.83 0.39
CA GLY A 321 11.93 -0.60 0.24
C GLY A 321 13.19 -1.48 0.26
N LEU A 322 14.26 -1.07 -0.44
CA LEU A 322 15.56 -1.76 -0.44
C LEU A 322 16.13 -1.86 0.99
N CYS A 323 16.02 -0.78 1.77
CA CYS A 323 16.51 -0.73 3.14
C CYS A 323 15.64 -1.54 4.13
N ASN A 324 14.43 -1.95 3.74
CA ASN A 324 13.53 -2.77 4.57
C ASN A 324 13.69 -4.29 4.30
N MET A 325 14.45 -4.66 3.27
CA MET A 325 14.63 -6.05 2.85
C MET A 325 15.81 -6.72 3.54
N ALA A 326 15.57 -7.90 4.08
CA ALA A 326 16.55 -8.77 4.70
C ALA A 326 17.13 -9.74 3.67
N PRO A 327 18.46 -9.96 3.66
CA PRO A 327 19.10 -11.00 2.88
C PRO A 327 19.05 -12.34 3.62
N VAL A 328 17.84 -12.78 3.98
CA VAL A 328 17.58 -14.08 4.60
C VAL A 328 16.44 -14.79 3.90
N GLU A 329 16.44 -16.11 3.98
CA GLU A 329 15.37 -16.99 3.53
C GLU A 329 14.72 -17.66 4.75
N ILE A 330 13.38 -17.65 4.79
CA ILE A 330 12.63 -18.41 5.80
C ILE A 330 12.44 -19.84 5.31
N GLN A 331 12.91 -20.78 6.12
CA GLN A 331 12.72 -22.21 5.93
C GLN A 331 11.34 -22.64 6.47
N LYS A 332 10.83 -23.79 5.99
CA LYS A 332 9.51 -24.33 6.41
C LYS A 332 9.35 -24.53 7.92
N ASN A 333 10.45 -24.79 8.63
CA ASN A 333 10.47 -24.96 10.08
C ASN A 333 10.56 -23.63 10.86
N GLY A 334 10.47 -22.49 10.18
CA GLY A 334 10.58 -21.15 10.77
C GLY A 334 12.00 -20.67 11.01
N THR A 335 13.02 -21.50 10.72
CA THR A 335 14.42 -21.06 10.80
C THR A 335 14.76 -20.13 9.65
N MET A 336 15.65 -19.17 9.90
CA MET A 336 16.17 -18.29 8.87
C MET A 336 17.57 -18.71 8.46
N THR A 337 17.85 -18.61 7.17
CA THR A 337 19.19 -18.85 6.61
C THR A 337 19.67 -17.63 5.85
N ILE A 338 20.92 -17.25 6.06
CA ILE A 338 21.55 -16.16 5.32
C ILE A 338 21.68 -16.58 3.85
N VAL A 339 21.24 -15.71 2.95
CA VAL A 339 21.44 -15.88 1.51
C VAL A 339 22.60 -15.02 1.06
N LYS A 340 23.36 -15.52 0.09
CA LYS A 340 24.51 -14.79 -0.43
C LYS A 340 24.03 -13.55 -1.19
N TYR A 341 24.13 -12.40 -0.54
CA TYR A 341 23.62 -11.12 -1.02
C TYR A 341 24.77 -10.14 -1.26
N ASN A 342 24.80 -9.54 -2.44
CA ASN A 342 25.85 -8.60 -2.82
C ASN A 342 25.51 -7.19 -2.30
N ALA A 343 25.98 -6.90 -1.08
CA ALA A 343 25.75 -5.61 -0.44
C ALA A 343 26.29 -4.43 -1.27
N ASP A 344 27.40 -4.59 -2.00
CA ASP A 344 27.96 -3.54 -2.85
C ASP A 344 27.01 -3.13 -3.97
N ALA A 345 26.42 -4.12 -4.67
CA ALA A 345 25.48 -3.84 -5.77
C ALA A 345 24.21 -3.11 -5.28
N VAL A 346 23.74 -3.45 -4.07
CA VAL A 346 22.56 -2.81 -3.47
C VAL A 346 22.89 -1.41 -2.99
N VAL A 347 24.04 -1.22 -2.35
CA VAL A 347 24.54 0.10 -1.95
C VAL A 347 24.73 0.99 -3.17
N GLU A 348 25.14 0.45 -4.32
CA GLU A 348 25.17 1.21 -5.58
C GLU A 348 23.77 1.67 -6.01
N ALA A 349 22.80 0.76 -6.03
CA ALA A 349 21.41 1.08 -6.39
C ALA A 349 20.80 2.11 -5.42
N VAL A 350 21.03 1.96 -4.11
CA VAL A 350 20.59 2.92 -3.10
C VAL A 350 21.26 4.28 -3.29
N THR A 351 22.57 4.31 -3.55
CA THR A 351 23.31 5.56 -3.78
C THR A 351 22.79 6.29 -5.02
N ALA A 352 22.55 5.57 -6.13
CA ALA A 352 21.96 6.14 -7.33
C ALA A 352 20.53 6.65 -7.09
N GLY A 353 19.70 5.87 -6.38
CA GLY A 353 18.34 6.28 -6.02
C GLY A 353 18.31 7.52 -5.13
N LEU A 354 19.24 7.63 -4.17
CA LEU A 354 19.41 8.83 -3.35
C LEU A 354 19.79 10.05 -4.20
N ILE A 355 20.66 9.90 -5.20
CA ILE A 355 20.99 11.00 -6.12
C ILE A 355 19.73 11.44 -6.87
N THR A 356 19.00 10.53 -7.53
CA THR A 356 17.77 10.86 -8.27
C THR A 356 16.73 11.51 -7.37
N PHE A 357 16.55 11.01 -6.15
CA PHE A 357 15.63 11.57 -5.17
C PHE A 357 16.04 12.98 -4.73
N ALA A 358 17.31 13.17 -4.37
CA ALA A 358 17.79 14.38 -3.71
C ALA A 358 18.17 15.53 -4.66
N GLU A 359 18.46 15.24 -5.94
CA GLU A 359 18.91 16.22 -6.93
C GLU A 359 17.96 17.41 -7.13
N PRO A 360 16.62 17.23 -7.25
CA PRO A 360 15.66 18.33 -7.25
C PRO A 360 15.85 19.32 -6.10
N ARG A 361 16.01 18.78 -4.89
CA ARG A 361 16.09 19.54 -3.65
C ARG A 361 17.44 20.23 -3.46
N ALA A 362 18.51 19.60 -3.96
CA ALA A 362 19.84 20.21 -3.95
C ALA A 362 19.96 21.35 -4.97
N SER A 363 19.25 21.24 -6.10
CA SER A 363 19.22 22.27 -7.14
C SER A 363 18.34 23.46 -6.75
N ASP A 364 17.22 23.20 -6.07
CA ASP A 364 16.32 24.22 -5.55
C ASP A 364 15.91 23.90 -4.10
N ALA A 365 16.46 24.69 -3.16
CA ALA A 365 16.15 24.60 -1.74
C ALA A 365 14.70 24.98 -1.40
N PHE A 366 13.89 25.47 -2.34
CA PHE A 366 12.46 25.75 -2.16
C PHE A 366 11.56 24.80 -2.94
N ASP A 367 12.11 23.75 -3.55
CA ASP A 367 11.33 22.76 -4.27
C ASP A 367 10.19 22.20 -3.41
N ARG A 368 8.98 22.18 -3.97
CA ARG A 368 7.75 21.67 -3.31
C ARG A 368 7.14 20.47 -4.00
N ARG A 369 7.84 19.86 -4.96
CA ARG A 369 7.32 18.70 -5.71
C ARG A 369 7.12 17.49 -4.79
N LEU A 370 7.92 17.38 -3.73
CA LEU A 370 7.82 16.32 -2.73
C LEU A 370 7.74 16.87 -1.30
N PRO A 371 7.13 16.13 -0.36
CA PRO A 371 7.21 16.43 1.06
C PRO A 371 8.60 16.03 1.60
N TRP A 372 9.61 16.83 1.26
CA TRP A 372 11.03 16.53 1.48
C TRP A 372 11.37 16.09 2.90
N ARG A 373 10.85 16.81 3.91
CA ARG A 373 11.09 16.50 5.33
C ARG A 373 10.57 15.10 5.70
N SER A 374 9.32 14.80 5.34
CA SER A 374 8.72 13.49 5.60
C SER A 374 9.44 12.37 4.86
N TYR A 375 9.89 12.60 3.62
CA TYR A 375 10.70 11.61 2.91
C TYR A 375 12.07 11.41 3.53
N ALA A 376 12.78 12.49 3.89
CA ALA A 376 14.10 12.42 4.51
C ALA A 376 14.06 11.64 5.82
N LEU A 377 13.05 11.87 6.66
CA LEU A 377 12.83 11.13 7.91
C LEU A 377 12.57 9.63 7.63
N ARG A 378 11.69 9.30 6.67
CA ARG A 378 11.40 7.91 6.30
C ARG A 378 12.62 7.17 5.75
N ILE A 379 13.42 7.83 4.90
CA ILE A 379 14.66 7.25 4.36
C ILE A 379 15.68 7.06 5.48
N ALA A 380 15.85 8.06 6.36
CA ALA A 380 16.78 7.96 7.49
C ALA A 380 16.40 6.81 8.43
N GLU A 381 15.11 6.64 8.72
CA GLU A 381 14.59 5.53 9.50
C GLU A 381 14.84 4.19 8.82
N ALA A 382 14.53 4.07 7.51
CA ALA A 382 14.75 2.85 6.76
C ALA A 382 16.24 2.46 6.74
N MET A 383 17.15 3.40 6.47
CA MET A 383 18.59 3.15 6.49
C MET A 383 19.11 2.76 7.89
N ARG A 384 18.59 3.40 8.94
CA ARG A 384 18.92 3.04 10.33
C ARG A 384 18.51 1.60 10.64
N ASN A 385 17.31 1.22 10.19
CA ASN A 385 16.69 -0.09 10.39
C ASN A 385 17.24 -1.15 9.43
N TRP A 386 17.98 -0.78 8.38
CA TRP A 386 18.57 -1.73 7.44
C TRP A 386 19.70 -2.56 8.05
N ARG A 387 20.51 -1.93 8.91
CA ARG A 387 21.67 -2.54 9.58
C ARG A 387 21.32 -3.84 10.32
N PRO A 388 20.33 -3.87 11.25
CA PRO A 388 19.99 -5.10 11.94
C PRO A 388 19.47 -6.21 11.02
N LEU A 389 19.02 -5.93 9.79
CA LEU A 389 18.41 -6.95 8.93
C LEU A 389 19.42 -7.96 8.37
N PHE A 390 20.73 -7.69 8.50
CA PHE A 390 21.81 -8.61 8.15
C PHE A 390 22.10 -9.65 9.25
N ASP A 391 21.57 -9.42 10.46
CA ASP A 391 21.62 -10.40 11.54
C ASP A 391 20.44 -11.36 11.41
N VAL A 392 20.74 -12.65 11.27
CA VAL A 392 19.74 -13.72 11.12
C VAL A 392 18.92 -13.93 12.40
N ASP A 393 19.50 -13.59 13.55
CA ASP A 393 18.87 -13.71 14.86
C ASP A 393 18.19 -12.39 15.29
N PHE A 394 18.04 -11.44 14.36
CA PHE A 394 17.46 -10.13 14.64
C PHE A 394 16.00 -10.23 15.12
N ASP A 395 15.78 -9.83 16.37
CA ASP A 395 14.46 -9.67 16.97
C ASP A 395 13.92 -8.24 16.74
N PRO A 396 12.86 -8.06 15.93
CA PRO A 396 12.29 -6.75 15.65
C PRO A 396 11.67 -6.06 16.89
N SER A 397 11.41 -6.79 17.99
CA SER A 397 11.00 -6.19 19.26
C SER A 397 12.15 -5.51 20.01
N GLN A 398 13.39 -5.79 19.62
CA GLN A 398 14.61 -5.25 20.22
C GLN A 398 15.51 -4.64 19.13
N PRO A 399 15.07 -3.57 18.43
CA PRO A 399 15.71 -3.05 17.22
C PRO A 399 17.18 -2.61 17.40
N ASN A 400 17.61 -2.34 18.63
CA ASN A 400 18.99 -1.95 18.96
C ASN A 400 19.89 -3.13 19.34
N LYS A 401 19.36 -4.36 19.43
CA LYS A 401 20.12 -5.57 19.73
C LYS A 401 20.29 -6.39 18.47
N PHE A 402 21.45 -6.23 17.85
CA PHE A 402 21.90 -7.03 16.71
C PHE A 402 23.42 -7.12 16.74
N ASN A 403 23.98 -8.11 16.06
CA ASN A 403 25.40 -8.28 15.89
C ASN A 403 25.94 -7.31 14.82
N ALA A 404 26.53 -6.20 15.27
CA ALA A 404 27.10 -5.20 14.37
C ALA A 404 28.21 -5.72 13.45
N ALA A 405 28.89 -6.83 13.81
CA ALA A 405 29.91 -7.44 12.97
C ALA A 405 29.34 -8.13 11.72
N LEU A 406 28.03 -8.42 11.69
CA LEU A 406 27.35 -8.98 10.52
C LEU A 406 26.91 -7.92 9.51
N VAL A 407 26.96 -6.63 9.88
CA VAL A 407 26.60 -5.53 8.98
C VAL A 407 27.73 -5.33 7.96
N PRO A 408 27.45 -5.38 6.65
CA PRO A 408 28.47 -5.10 5.65
C PRO A 408 29.06 -3.68 5.83
N PRO A 409 30.39 -3.50 5.82
CA PRO A 409 31.02 -2.20 6.04
C PRO A 409 30.49 -1.10 5.10
N VAL A 410 30.24 -1.45 3.84
CA VAL A 410 29.72 -0.51 2.82
C VAL A 410 28.34 0.06 3.14
N VAL A 411 27.50 -0.70 3.87
CA VAL A 411 26.18 -0.27 4.37
C VAL A 411 26.34 0.70 5.52
N GLU A 412 27.23 0.39 6.48
CA GLU A 412 27.50 1.25 7.63
C GLU A 412 28.14 2.58 7.21
N GLU A 413 29.08 2.55 6.27
CA GLU A 413 29.67 3.75 5.66
C GLU A 413 28.66 4.59 4.88
N LEU A 414 27.73 3.94 4.17
CA LEU A 414 26.65 4.65 3.47
C LEU A 414 25.80 5.41 4.49
N PHE A 415 25.35 4.76 5.55
CA PHE A 415 24.54 5.39 6.58
C PHE A 415 25.26 6.57 7.24
N LYS A 416 26.52 6.38 7.67
CA LYS A 416 27.33 7.43 8.31
C LYS A 416 27.60 8.62 7.41
N SER A 417 27.72 8.42 6.09
CA SER A 417 27.92 9.52 5.15
C SER A 417 26.60 10.24 4.80
N VAL A 418 25.57 9.49 4.39
CA VAL A 418 24.31 10.03 3.87
C VAL A 418 23.48 10.74 4.92
N ALA A 419 23.36 10.17 6.13
CA ALA A 419 22.49 10.72 7.17
C ALA A 419 22.82 12.19 7.51
N PRO A 420 24.08 12.55 7.85
CA PRO A 420 24.42 13.94 8.18
C PRO A 420 24.56 14.86 6.96
N SER A 421 24.92 14.36 5.78
CA SER A 421 25.27 15.19 4.61
C SER A 421 24.14 15.40 3.60
N VAL A 422 23.16 14.49 3.59
CA VAL A 422 22.05 14.52 2.62
C VAL A 422 20.70 14.64 3.33
N LEU A 423 20.41 13.76 4.28
CA LEU A 423 19.08 13.67 4.89
C LEU A 423 18.85 14.74 5.97
N ALA A 424 19.82 14.95 6.87
CA ALA A 424 19.70 15.97 7.91
C ALA A 424 19.53 17.40 7.35
N PRO A 425 20.25 17.83 6.29
CA PRO A 425 20.02 19.12 5.65
C PRO A 425 18.61 19.28 5.07
N MET A 426 17.98 18.21 4.58
CA MET A 426 16.62 18.27 4.04
C MET A 426 15.54 18.46 5.11
N ASP A 427 15.78 17.99 6.34
CA ASP A 427 14.83 18.16 7.45
C ASP A 427 14.95 19.54 8.13
N LYS A 428 16.09 20.22 7.98
CA LYS A 428 16.33 21.51 8.62
C LYS A 428 15.49 22.64 8.04
N VAL A 429 14.92 23.41 8.95
CA VAL A 429 14.17 24.64 8.66
C VAL A 429 14.74 25.81 9.47
N ASP A 430 14.62 27.01 8.92
CA ASP A 430 14.97 28.25 9.59
C ASP A 430 13.93 28.64 10.65
N SER A 431 14.17 29.76 11.34
CA SER A 431 13.25 30.31 12.36
C SER A 431 11.86 30.67 11.83
N SER A 432 11.69 30.80 10.51
CA SER A 432 10.42 31.05 9.85
C SER A 432 9.72 29.77 9.39
N GLY A 433 10.29 28.59 9.67
CA GLY A 433 9.78 27.29 9.25
C GLY A 433 10.02 26.98 7.77
N LYS A 434 10.82 27.80 7.07
CA LYS A 434 11.22 27.58 5.68
C LYS A 434 12.49 26.73 5.61
N PRO A 435 12.76 26.07 4.47
CA PRO A 435 14.06 25.47 4.19
C PRO A 435 15.26 26.30 4.64
N ASP A 436 16.16 25.71 5.44
CA ASP A 436 17.43 26.36 5.79
C ASP A 436 18.40 26.32 4.61
N ILE A 437 18.63 27.47 3.97
CA ILE A 437 19.53 27.62 2.81
C ILE A 437 21.00 27.36 3.19
N GLY A 438 21.37 27.55 4.46
CA GLY A 438 22.71 27.23 4.97
C GLY A 438 22.97 25.72 5.06
N SER A 439 21.91 24.91 5.11
CA SER A 439 21.96 23.46 5.18
C SER A 439 21.88 22.86 3.77
N LYS A 440 23.02 22.78 3.10
CA LYS A 440 23.12 22.24 1.73
C LYS A 440 23.15 20.71 1.71
N VAL A 441 22.43 20.13 0.76
CA VAL A 441 22.45 18.69 0.46
C VAL A 441 23.72 18.36 -0.34
N ASP A 442 24.54 17.43 0.15
CA ASP A 442 25.80 17.03 -0.48
C ASP A 442 25.58 16.00 -1.62
N ILE A 443 25.05 16.47 -2.75
CA ILE A 443 24.90 15.64 -3.96
C ILE A 443 26.23 15.27 -4.60
N GLU A 444 27.23 16.16 -4.56
CA GLU A 444 28.53 15.88 -5.16
C GLU A 444 29.28 14.76 -4.41
N GLY A 445 29.17 14.72 -3.08
CA GLY A 445 29.66 13.61 -2.28
C GLY A 445 29.03 12.27 -2.69
N LEU A 446 27.70 12.23 -2.92
CA LEU A 446 27.03 11.03 -3.43
C LEU A 446 27.51 10.63 -4.83
N ARG A 447 27.62 11.60 -5.75
CA ARG A 447 28.10 11.34 -7.12
C ARG A 447 29.51 10.78 -7.12
N LYS A 448 30.41 11.38 -6.34
CA LYS A 448 31.78 10.87 -6.16
C LYS A 448 31.78 9.45 -5.61
N ARG A 449 30.96 9.15 -4.60
CA ARG A 449 30.83 7.80 -4.04
C ARG A 449 30.34 6.80 -5.08
N LEU A 450 29.32 7.15 -5.86
CA LEU A 450 28.80 6.31 -6.93
C LEU A 450 29.87 6.03 -7.99
N THR A 451 30.63 7.05 -8.40
CA THR A 451 31.76 6.88 -9.32
C THR A 451 32.81 5.93 -8.75
N THR A 452 33.22 6.10 -7.49
CA THR A 452 34.19 5.21 -6.83
C THR A 452 33.70 3.76 -6.78
N ILE A 453 32.40 3.52 -6.50
CA ILE A 453 31.82 2.17 -6.53
C ILE A 453 31.92 1.59 -7.94
N ARG A 454 31.59 2.37 -8.97
CA ARG A 454 31.58 1.94 -10.38
C ARG A 454 32.97 1.67 -10.95
N GLU A 455 33.98 2.38 -10.48
CA GLU A 455 35.38 2.20 -10.91
C GLU A 455 36.08 1.01 -10.24
N ASN A 456 35.48 0.41 -9.20
CA ASN A 456 36.08 -0.72 -8.50
C ASN A 456 36.18 -1.95 -9.43
N PRO A 457 37.38 -2.51 -9.69
CA PRO A 457 37.53 -3.67 -10.57
C PRO A 457 36.90 -4.96 -10.02
N LYS A 458 36.61 -5.01 -8.72
CA LYS A 458 35.92 -6.15 -8.06
C LYS A 458 34.40 -5.99 -8.02
N ARG A 459 33.89 -4.90 -8.61
CA ARG A 459 32.45 -4.64 -8.67
C ARG A 459 31.72 -5.78 -9.35
N SER A 460 30.61 -6.19 -8.75
CA SER A 460 29.67 -7.14 -9.35
C SER A 460 28.36 -6.45 -9.66
N THR A 461 27.77 -6.79 -10.80
CA THR A 461 26.50 -6.22 -11.26
C THR A 461 25.28 -7.05 -10.88
N THR A 462 25.46 -8.17 -10.18
CA THR A 462 24.37 -9.04 -9.73
C THR A 462 24.07 -8.82 -8.26
N LEU A 463 22.79 -8.70 -7.90
CA LEU A 463 22.36 -8.65 -6.49
C LEU A 463 22.58 -9.97 -5.75
N PHE A 464 22.43 -11.09 -6.45
CA PHE A 464 22.72 -12.42 -5.94
C PHE A 464 23.78 -13.09 -6.82
N PRO A 465 24.94 -13.46 -6.27
CA PRO A 465 26.01 -14.05 -7.07
C PRO A 465 25.54 -15.29 -7.83
N ASN A 466 25.94 -15.38 -9.10
CA ASN A 466 25.59 -16.45 -10.02
C ASN A 466 24.10 -16.52 -10.45
N ILE A 467 23.28 -15.52 -10.08
CA ILE A 467 21.87 -15.44 -10.51
C ILE A 467 21.73 -14.33 -11.56
N LYS A 468 21.85 -14.70 -12.85
CA LYS A 468 21.82 -13.77 -13.99
C LYS A 468 20.58 -12.89 -14.04
N GLU A 469 19.44 -13.41 -13.60
CA GLU A 469 18.17 -12.66 -13.57
C GLU A 469 18.19 -11.45 -12.63
N THR A 470 19.16 -11.42 -11.72
CA THR A 470 19.36 -10.34 -10.73
C THR A 470 20.48 -9.39 -11.13
N THR A 471 20.94 -9.48 -12.39
CA THR A 471 21.85 -8.51 -12.97
C THR A 471 21.12 -7.18 -13.09
N ILE A 472 21.74 -6.11 -12.62
CA ILE A 472 21.24 -4.76 -12.88
C ILE A 472 22.16 -4.14 -13.94
N ASP A 473 21.54 -3.59 -14.97
CA ASP A 473 22.25 -2.85 -15.99
C ASP A 473 22.45 -1.43 -15.50
N PHE A 474 23.70 -1.11 -15.18
CA PHE A 474 24.06 0.24 -14.79
C PHE A 474 24.42 1.04 -16.03
N ALA A 475 23.81 2.21 -16.20
CA ALA A 475 24.29 3.17 -17.18
C ALA A 475 25.79 3.41 -16.95
N PRO A 476 26.64 3.36 -18.00
CA PRO A 476 28.07 3.62 -17.85
C PRO A 476 28.27 4.98 -17.20
N ALA A 477 29.35 5.13 -16.41
CA ALA A 477 29.71 6.43 -15.86
C ALA A 477 29.76 7.46 -17.01
N LYS A 478 28.97 8.54 -16.90
CA LYS A 478 29.11 9.67 -17.83
C LYS A 478 30.55 10.18 -17.65
N LYS A 479 31.33 10.07 -18.72
CA LYS A 479 32.72 10.55 -18.75
C LYS A 479 32.80 12.05 -18.59
#